data_AF-A0A285RFN6-F1
#
_entry.id   AF-A0A285RFN6-F1
#
_cell.length_a   1.000
_cell.length_b   1.000
_cell.length_c   1.000
_cell.angle_alpha   90.00
_cell.angle_beta   90.00
_cell.angle_gamma   90.00
#
_symmetry.space_group_name_H-M   'P 1'
#
loop_
_entity.id
_entity.type
_entity.pdbx_description
1 polymer ?
#
loop_
_entity_poly.entity_id
_entity_poly.type
_entity_poly.pdbx_seq_one_letter_code
_entity_poly.pdbx_strand_id
1 'polypeptide(L)'
;MRPSRRYRPRVNPEEEFSPFLIWGGGAAFAVALAVLFWLLWKSQFTAPVGYLFDTPDLGAEAGYCLSVAQKVVPTGAPEGSFYDEAAQFWIRRLRGLDMDMGAAIARGRGKLARDSAAVGDRAPEWGLAAMERCARRAINYGAHFRAFE
;
A
#
# COMPACT_ATOMS: atom_id res chain seq x y z
N MET A 1 -34.70 -67.01 29.52
CA MET A 1 -34.26 -66.16 28.39
C MET A 1 -34.95 -64.80 28.50
N ARG A 2 -34.21 -63.72 28.80
CA ARG A 2 -34.73 -62.35 28.87
C ARG A 2 -34.50 -61.64 27.52
N PRO A 3 -35.51 -60.99 26.92
CA PRO A 3 -35.30 -60.25 25.69
C PRO A 3 -34.54 -58.95 25.98
N SER A 4 -33.43 -58.75 25.27
CA SER A 4 -32.67 -57.49 25.32
C SER A 4 -33.48 -56.37 24.68
N ARG A 5 -33.87 -55.37 25.48
CA ARG A 5 -34.44 -54.11 24.98
C ARG A 5 -33.39 -53.42 24.09
N ARG A 6 -33.71 -53.26 22.80
CA ARG A 6 -32.92 -52.43 21.88
C ARG A 6 -32.97 -50.98 22.36
N TYR A 7 -31.82 -50.43 22.74
CA TYR A 7 -31.66 -49.00 23.00
C TYR A 7 -31.73 -48.26 21.66
N ARG A 8 -32.82 -47.52 21.43
CA ARG A 8 -32.88 -46.53 20.34
C ARG A 8 -32.38 -45.20 20.93
N PRO A 9 -31.32 -44.59 20.37
CA PRO A 9 -30.96 -43.24 20.77
C PRO A 9 -32.16 -42.32 20.46
N ARG A 10 -32.70 -41.65 21.48
CA ARG A 10 -33.62 -40.53 21.29
C ARG A 10 -32.76 -39.36 20.87
N VAL A 11 -32.69 -39.12 19.56
CA VAL A 11 -32.19 -37.84 19.04
C VAL A 11 -33.25 -36.80 19.40
N ASN A 12 -32.87 -35.77 20.16
CA ASN A 12 -33.78 -34.68 20.48
C ASN A 12 -34.11 -33.93 19.18
N PRO A 13 -35.39 -33.77 18.81
CA PRO A 13 -35.78 -33.08 17.58
C PRO A 13 -35.41 -31.60 17.56
N GLU A 14 -34.98 -31.05 18.70
CA GLU A 14 -34.50 -29.67 18.84
C GLU A 14 -33.04 -29.49 18.39
N GLU A 15 -32.28 -30.58 18.18
CA GLU A 15 -30.90 -30.55 17.66
C GLU A 15 -30.82 -30.80 16.15
N GLU A 16 -31.93 -31.11 15.49
CA GLU A 16 -31.99 -31.22 14.02
C GLU A 16 -32.03 -29.81 13.40
N PHE A 17 -30.86 -29.17 13.30
CA PHE A 17 -30.70 -28.00 12.44
C PHE A 17 -31.19 -28.36 11.04
N SER A 18 -32.29 -27.71 10.64
CA SER A 18 -32.92 -27.95 9.36
C SER A 18 -31.86 -27.88 8.25
N PRO A 19 -31.75 -28.91 7.38
CA PRO A 19 -30.83 -28.89 6.25
C PRO A 19 -31.01 -27.64 5.39
N PHE A 20 -32.24 -27.14 5.30
CA PHE A 20 -32.57 -25.90 4.60
C PHE A 20 -31.94 -24.66 5.24
N LEU A 21 -31.82 -24.63 6.56
CA LEU A 21 -31.16 -23.55 7.32
C LEU A 21 -29.64 -23.59 7.15
N ILE A 22 -29.04 -24.78 7.15
CA ILE A 22 -27.59 -24.97 6.93
C ILE A 22 -27.21 -24.60 5.49
N TRP A 23 -27.93 -25.15 4.51
CA TRP A 23 -27.66 -24.90 3.09
C TRP A 23 -28.08 -23.49 2.66
N GLY A 24 -29.21 -22.98 3.16
CA GLY A 24 -29.68 -21.61 2.89
C GLY A 24 -28.78 -20.56 3.53
N GLY A 25 -28.37 -20.76 4.79
CA GLY A 25 -27.42 -19.87 5.48
C GLY A 25 -26.05 -19.88 4.82
N GLY A 26 -25.54 -21.05 4.43
CA GLY A 26 -24.28 -21.19 3.71
C GLY A 26 -24.31 -20.49 2.34
N ALA A 27 -25.39 -20.67 1.57
CA ALA A 27 -25.54 -20.01 0.27
C ALA A 27 -25.63 -18.48 0.41
N ALA A 28 -26.41 -17.98 1.38
CA ALA A 28 -26.51 -16.55 1.64
C ALA A 28 -25.16 -15.94 2.05
N PHE A 29 -24.40 -16.65 2.90
CA PHE A 29 -23.06 -16.23 3.31
C PHE A 29 -22.07 -16.23 2.12
N ALA A 30 -22.11 -17.25 1.27
CA ALA A 30 -21.27 -17.31 0.07
C ALA A 30 -21.58 -16.17 -0.90
N VAL A 31 -22.86 -15.82 -1.09
CA VAL A 31 -23.28 -14.65 -1.89
C VAL A 31 -22.79 -13.36 -1.25
N ALA A 32 -22.92 -13.20 0.06
CA ALA A 32 -22.41 -12.02 0.77
C ALA A 32 -20.89 -11.86 0.62
N LEU A 33 -20.13 -12.95 0.72
CA LEU A 33 -18.69 -12.95 0.46
C LEU A 33 -18.36 -12.60 -0.99
N ALA A 34 -19.09 -13.14 -1.97
CA ALA A 34 -18.89 -12.82 -3.37
C ALA A 34 -19.19 -11.35 -3.68
N VAL A 35 -20.23 -10.77 -3.08
CA VAL A 35 -20.56 -9.34 -3.21
C VAL A 35 -19.49 -8.48 -2.55
N LEU A 36 -19.05 -8.81 -1.34
CA LEU A 36 -17.97 -8.10 -0.65
C LEU A 36 -16.67 -8.16 -1.46
N PHE A 37 -16.33 -9.35 -1.99
CA PHE A 37 -15.17 -9.52 -2.86
C PHE A 37 -15.30 -8.69 -4.13
N TRP A 38 -16.47 -8.67 -4.77
CA TRP A 38 -16.72 -7.86 -5.97
C TRP A 38 -16.60 -6.35 -5.69
N LEU A 39 -17.12 -5.88 -4.56
CA LEU A 39 -17.02 -4.48 -4.14
C LEU A 39 -15.57 -4.10 -3.83
N LEU A 40 -14.83 -4.96 -3.13
CA LEU A 40 -13.40 -4.79 -2.86
C LEU A 40 -12.58 -4.81 -4.16
N TRP A 41 -12.87 -5.75 -5.05
CA TRP A 41 -12.24 -5.86 -6.36
C TRP A 41 -12.43 -4.55 -7.14
N LYS A 42 -13.68 -4.08 -7.27
CA LYS A 42 -13.99 -2.78 -7.88
C LYS A 42 -13.24 -1.64 -7.20
N SER A 43 -13.17 -1.59 -5.87
CA SER A 43 -12.56 -0.46 -5.15
C SER A 43 -11.04 -0.40 -5.29
N GLN A 44 -10.36 -1.55 -5.42
CA GLN A 44 -8.91 -1.61 -5.64
C GLN A 44 -8.51 -1.07 -7.02
N PHE A 45 -9.41 -1.10 -8.01
CA PHE A 45 -9.20 -0.50 -9.33
C PHE A 45 -9.62 0.98 -9.44
N THR A 46 -10.25 1.56 -8.40
CA THR A 46 -10.62 2.98 -8.35
C THR A 46 -9.69 3.83 -7.49
N ALA A 47 -8.74 3.22 -6.76
CA ALA A 47 -7.58 3.98 -6.31
C ALA A 47 -6.83 4.38 -7.60
N PRO A 48 -6.68 5.68 -7.90
CA PRO A 48 -5.94 6.04 -9.09
C PRO A 48 -4.58 5.36 -8.98
N VAL A 49 -4.17 4.68 -10.05
CA VAL A 49 -2.76 4.40 -10.37
C VAL A 49 -2.04 5.74 -10.64
N GLY A 50 -2.32 6.74 -9.80
CA GLY A 50 -1.67 8.02 -9.76
C GLY A 50 -0.28 7.79 -9.20
N TYR A 51 0.68 8.39 -9.86
CA TYR A 51 2.01 8.52 -9.33
C TYR A 51 1.96 9.27 -8.00
N LEU A 52 2.91 8.99 -7.11
CA LEU A 52 2.92 9.54 -5.75
C LEU A 52 2.78 11.08 -5.79
N PHE A 53 1.88 11.65 -4.98
CA PHE A 53 1.61 13.11 -4.94
C PHE A 53 1.02 13.72 -6.22
N ASP A 54 0.25 12.94 -6.99
CA ASP A 54 -0.38 13.37 -8.25
C ASP A 54 0.65 13.86 -9.28
N THR A 55 1.84 13.25 -9.29
CA THR A 55 2.84 13.57 -10.31
C THR A 55 2.40 13.07 -11.70
N PRO A 56 2.81 13.72 -12.80
CA PRO A 56 2.34 13.38 -14.13
C PRO A 56 2.94 12.08 -14.70
N ASP A 57 4.14 11.68 -14.26
CA ASP A 57 4.83 10.47 -14.72
C ASP A 57 5.81 9.91 -13.68
N LEU A 58 6.35 8.72 -13.97
CA LEU A 58 7.35 8.02 -13.13
C LEU A 58 8.62 8.83 -12.89
N GLY A 59 9.06 9.63 -13.86
CA GLY A 59 10.24 10.47 -13.71
C GLY A 59 10.00 11.62 -12.73
N ALA A 60 8.85 12.27 -12.84
CA ALA A 60 8.44 13.32 -11.91
C ALA A 60 8.24 12.76 -10.50
N GLU A 61 7.70 11.53 -10.35
CA GLU A 61 7.61 10.82 -9.06
C GLU A 61 8.99 10.59 -8.45
N ALA A 62 9.90 9.99 -9.21
CA ALA A 62 11.24 9.67 -8.72
C ALA A 62 12.05 10.94 -8.43
N GLY A 63 11.92 11.98 -9.27
CA GLY A 63 12.52 13.29 -9.05
C GLY A 63 11.96 13.99 -7.81
N TYR A 64 10.67 13.85 -7.54
CA TYR A 64 10.03 14.37 -6.33
C TYR A 64 10.58 13.67 -5.08
N CYS A 65 10.60 12.33 -5.08
CA CYS A 65 11.07 11.56 -3.93
C CYS A 65 12.57 11.75 -3.66
N LEU A 66 13.39 11.89 -4.71
CA LEU A 66 14.79 12.30 -4.55
C LEU A 66 14.90 13.68 -3.89
N SER A 67 14.06 14.62 -4.30
CA SER A 67 14.07 15.97 -3.75
C SER A 67 13.60 16.03 -2.30
N VAL A 68 12.65 15.16 -1.91
CA VAL A 68 12.23 15.01 -0.51
C VAL A 68 13.39 14.50 0.35
N ALA A 69 14.09 13.45 -0.09
CA ALA A 69 15.24 12.91 0.63
C ALA A 69 16.34 13.97 0.85
N GLN A 70 16.63 14.77 -0.18
CA GLN A 70 17.59 15.88 -0.11
C GLN A 70 17.13 17.02 0.83
N LYS A 71 15.82 17.29 0.89
CA LYS A 71 15.26 18.38 1.71
C LYS A 71 15.18 18.01 3.19
N VAL A 72 14.95 16.74 3.50
CA VAL A 72 14.88 16.25 4.89
C VAL A 72 16.27 16.25 5.54
N VAL A 73 17.33 15.94 4.76
CA VAL A 73 18.71 15.96 5.25
C VAL A 73 19.56 16.96 4.44
N PRO A 74 19.41 18.28 4.69
CA PRO A 74 20.04 19.31 3.87
C PRO A 74 21.58 19.32 3.95
N THR A 75 22.15 18.79 5.04
CA THR A 75 23.61 18.65 5.24
C THR A 75 24.20 17.45 4.52
N GLY A 76 23.40 16.68 3.78
CA GLY A 76 23.78 15.39 3.22
C GLY A 76 23.45 14.26 4.19
N ALA A 77 22.85 13.20 3.65
CA ALA A 77 22.59 11.97 4.39
C ALA A 77 23.91 11.26 4.68
N PRO A 78 24.14 10.79 5.93
CA PRO A 78 25.29 9.93 6.22
C PRO A 78 25.29 8.72 5.28
N GLU A 79 26.46 8.33 4.79
CA GLU A 79 26.60 7.17 3.90
C GLU A 79 26.07 5.90 4.58
N GLY A 80 25.23 5.15 3.87
CA GLY A 80 24.57 3.96 4.42
C GLY A 80 23.40 4.24 5.37
N SER A 81 23.02 5.51 5.57
CA SER A 81 21.77 5.84 6.25
C SER A 81 20.57 5.56 5.35
N PHE A 82 19.40 5.36 5.97
CA PHE A 82 18.12 5.19 5.27
C PHE A 82 17.87 6.28 4.20
N TYR A 83 18.21 7.54 4.49
CA TYR A 83 18.00 8.65 3.57
C TYR A 83 18.93 8.60 2.36
N ASP A 84 20.19 8.16 2.55
CA ASP A 84 21.15 7.94 1.47
C ASP A 84 20.70 6.77 0.58
N GLU A 85 20.36 5.63 1.17
CA GLU A 85 19.87 4.46 0.44
C GLU A 85 18.62 4.78 -0.42
N ALA A 86 17.69 5.56 0.14
CA ALA A 86 16.50 6.01 -0.56
C ALA A 86 16.84 6.98 -1.69
N ALA A 87 17.73 7.95 -1.47
CA ALA A 87 18.19 8.86 -2.52
C ALA A 87 18.85 8.08 -3.66
N GLN A 88 19.74 7.13 -3.35
CA GLN A 88 20.41 6.29 -4.34
C GLN A 88 19.43 5.40 -5.12
N PHE A 89 18.41 4.85 -4.46
CA PHE A 89 17.37 4.08 -5.13
C PHE A 89 16.66 4.94 -6.19
N TRP A 90 16.21 6.14 -5.84
CA TRP A 90 15.51 7.03 -6.77
C TRP A 90 16.42 7.54 -7.90
N ILE A 91 17.70 7.77 -7.63
CA ILE A 91 18.68 8.06 -8.68
C ILE A 91 18.84 6.89 -9.64
N ARG A 92 18.99 5.65 -9.14
CA ARG A 92 19.07 4.45 -9.99
C ARG A 92 17.80 4.27 -10.82
N ARG A 93 16.63 4.50 -10.21
CA ARG A 93 15.33 4.44 -10.89
C ARG A 93 15.27 5.46 -12.02
N LEU A 94 15.62 6.72 -11.76
CA LEU A 94 15.67 7.78 -12.78
C LEU A 94 16.62 7.43 -13.93
N ARG A 95 17.79 6.88 -13.65
CA ARG A 95 18.74 6.42 -14.68
C ARG A 95 18.20 5.26 -15.52
N GLY A 96 17.34 4.42 -14.94
CA GLY A 96 16.68 3.32 -15.64
C GLY A 96 15.44 3.72 -16.43
N LEU A 97 15.00 4.98 -16.35
CA LEU A 97 13.92 5.50 -17.18
C LEU A 97 14.52 6.09 -18.46
N ASP A 98 13.92 5.76 -19.61
CA ASP A 98 14.29 6.31 -20.92
C ASP A 98 13.74 7.73 -21.09
N MET A 99 14.22 8.67 -20.26
CA MET A 99 13.78 10.07 -20.25
C MET A 99 14.86 11.01 -19.73
N ASP A 100 14.70 12.31 -19.99
CA ASP A 100 15.60 13.34 -19.47
C ASP A 100 15.50 13.43 -17.94
N MET A 101 16.54 12.92 -17.28
CA MET A 101 16.66 12.92 -15.82
C MET A 101 16.66 14.34 -15.22
N GLY A 102 17.28 15.30 -15.89
CA GLY A 102 17.33 16.69 -15.43
C GLY A 102 15.93 17.32 -15.43
N ALA A 103 15.19 17.13 -16.52
CA ALA A 103 13.81 17.60 -16.64
C ALA A 103 12.88 16.90 -15.63
N ALA A 104 13.07 15.59 -15.40
CA ALA A 104 12.32 14.83 -14.39
C ALA A 104 12.56 15.35 -12.97
N ILE A 105 13.82 15.57 -12.59
CA ILE A 105 14.20 16.14 -11.29
C ILE A 105 13.65 17.56 -11.14
N ALA A 106 13.78 18.41 -12.17
CA ALA A 106 13.27 19.78 -12.14
C ALA A 106 11.75 19.83 -11.91
N ARG A 107 10.99 18.96 -12.59
CA ARG A 107 9.53 18.84 -12.40
C ARG A 107 9.18 18.34 -11.00
N GLY A 108 9.92 17.34 -10.49
CA GLY A 108 9.77 16.84 -9.13
C GLY A 108 10.03 17.93 -8.06
N ARG A 109 11.12 18.69 -8.20
CA ARG A 109 11.44 19.83 -7.33
C ARG A 109 10.38 20.92 -7.37
N GLY A 110 9.89 21.26 -8.57
CA GLY A 110 8.84 22.26 -8.74
C GLY A 110 7.53 21.85 -8.05
N LYS A 111 7.15 20.57 -8.13
CA LYS A 111 5.99 20.03 -7.43
C LYS A 111 6.20 20.01 -5.91
N LEU A 112 7.36 19.55 -5.43
CA LEU A 112 7.73 19.60 -4.02
C LEU A 112 7.67 21.02 -3.45
N ALA A 113 8.16 22.01 -4.20
CA ALA A 113 8.10 23.41 -3.80
C ALA A 113 6.64 23.88 -3.63
N ARG A 114 5.77 23.60 -4.61
CA ARG A 114 4.33 23.92 -4.53
C ARG A 114 3.65 23.24 -3.34
N ASP A 115 3.91 21.95 -3.14
CA ASP A 115 3.28 21.20 -2.06
C ASP A 115 3.77 21.69 -0.69
N SER A 116 5.06 21.98 -0.56
CA SER A 116 5.62 22.56 0.67
C SER A 116 5.12 23.98 0.94
N ALA A 117 4.87 24.78 -0.10
CA ALA A 117 4.28 26.11 0.05
C ALA A 117 2.80 26.02 0.46
N ALA A 118 2.06 25.03 -0.04
CA ALA A 118 0.65 24.81 0.32
C ALA A 118 0.46 24.42 1.80
N VAL A 119 1.42 23.71 2.40
CA VAL A 119 1.37 23.34 3.83
C VAL A 119 1.96 24.40 4.77
N GLY A 120 2.71 25.39 4.25
CA GLY A 120 3.27 26.49 5.02
C GLY A 120 4.20 26.01 6.14
N ASP A 121 3.93 26.43 7.38
CA ASP A 121 4.76 26.14 8.56
C ASP A 121 4.89 24.64 8.86
N ARG A 122 3.97 23.81 8.36
CA ARG A 122 4.02 22.34 8.51
C ARG A 122 4.91 21.65 7.48
N ALA A 123 5.65 22.40 6.66
CA ALA A 123 6.55 21.85 5.65
C ALA A 123 7.59 20.84 6.19
N PRO A 124 8.18 21.01 7.40
CA PRO A 124 9.11 20.02 7.95
C PRO A 124 8.44 18.68 8.28
N GLU A 125 7.31 18.70 8.98
CA GLU A 125 6.53 17.50 9.34
C GLU A 125 6.01 16.79 8.11
N TRP A 126 5.49 17.56 7.16
CA TRP A 126 5.03 17.04 5.89
C TRP A 126 6.19 16.43 5.08
N GLY A 127 7.40 16.99 5.16
CA GLY A 127 8.60 16.43 4.52
C GLY A 127 8.97 15.05 5.04
N LEU A 128 8.87 14.84 6.36
CA LEU A 128 9.08 13.53 6.99
C LEU A 128 8.00 12.52 6.56
N ALA A 129 6.72 12.93 6.59
CA ALA A 129 5.62 12.09 6.12
C ALA A 129 5.75 11.76 4.62
N ALA A 130 6.22 12.72 3.81
CA ALA A 130 6.45 12.51 2.40
C ALA A 130 7.61 11.54 2.16
N MET A 131 8.64 11.59 2.98
CA MET A 131 9.76 10.65 2.94
C MET A 131 9.31 9.22 3.21
N GLU A 132 8.46 9.01 4.22
CA GLU A 132 7.91 7.68 4.52
C GLU A 132 7.09 7.12 3.34
N ARG A 133 6.25 7.95 2.73
CA ARG A 133 5.46 7.56 1.55
C ARG A 133 6.36 7.19 0.36
N CYS A 134 7.42 7.97 0.13
CA CYS A 134 8.42 7.66 -0.88
C CYS A 134 9.15 6.35 -0.57
N ALA A 135 9.57 6.11 0.66
CA ALA A 135 10.23 4.86 1.03
C ALA A 135 9.31 3.64 0.86
N ARG A 136 8.05 3.74 1.30
CA ARG A 136 7.05 2.67 1.10
C ARG A 136 6.83 2.38 -0.38
N ARG A 137 6.81 3.42 -1.21
CA ARG A 137 6.70 3.28 -2.67
C ARG A 137 7.94 2.65 -3.30
N ALA A 138 9.13 2.99 -2.80
CA ALA A 138 10.37 2.36 -3.21
C ALA A 138 10.37 0.85 -2.92
N ILE A 139 9.88 0.43 -1.74
CA ILE A 139 9.73 -1.00 -1.39
C ILE A 139 8.79 -1.70 -2.38
N ASN A 140 7.66 -1.08 -2.73
CA ASN A 140 6.74 -1.63 -3.74
C ASN A 140 7.38 -1.77 -5.13
N TYR A 141 8.42 -0.98 -5.44
CA TYR A 141 9.23 -1.12 -6.65
C TYR A 141 10.45 -2.06 -6.48
N GLY A 142 10.59 -2.74 -5.33
CA GLY A 142 11.67 -3.69 -5.05
C GLY A 142 12.91 -3.09 -4.37
N ALA A 143 12.79 -1.93 -3.71
CA ALA A 143 13.88 -1.41 -2.88
C ALA A 143 14.06 -2.26 -1.62
N HIS A 144 15.32 -2.56 -1.30
CA HIS A 144 15.75 -3.13 -0.03
C HIS A 144 16.60 -2.10 0.69
N PHE A 145 16.24 -1.79 1.93
CA PHE A 145 16.95 -0.84 2.79
C PHE A 145 17.70 -1.61 3.85
N ARG A 146 19.04 -1.56 3.85
CA ARG A 146 19.86 -2.24 4.85
C ARG A 146 19.77 -1.55 6.21
N ALA A 147 19.35 -0.28 6.22
CA ALA A 147 19.09 0.46 7.45
C ALA A 147 17.98 -0.16 8.33
N PHE A 148 17.20 -1.12 7.82
CA PHE A 148 16.19 -1.86 8.59
C PHE A 148 16.55 -3.33 8.85
N GLU A 149 17.75 -3.76 8.48
CA GLU A 149 18.30 -5.10 8.73
C GLU A 149 19.25 -5.07 9.94
#